data_AF-A0A094DZD6-F1
#
_entry.id   AF-A0A094DZD6-F1
#
_cell.length_a   1.000
_cell.length_b   1.000
_cell.length_c   1.000
_cell.angle_alpha   90.00
_cell.angle_beta   90.00
_cell.angle_gamma   90.00
#
_symmetry.space_group_name_H-M   'P 1'
#
loop_
_entity.id
_entity.type
_entity.pdbx_description
1 polymer ?
#
loop_
_entity_poly.entity_id
_entity_poly.type
_entity_poly.pdbx_seq_one_letter_code
_entity_poly.pdbx_strand_id
1 'polypeptide(L)'
;MMLRNQLCATSTIVASPSTFSPIAGINYTLGLSSRSRGDGVGDVFISVSFRPRYEWVAIGIGSQMRGSTIFVIYTDGRGNVTVSPRDGQGHHQPLFNSSSTVTVLDGSSANAQLVKANFRYAAPAGKINLLDQKAAFIGSWKEGVTFSTMDEQVVLSYHDGQSKFVLDVGGADVGNSSNPFVRGTALESTLTDADMLDKTSPFYKAHGSLMGIAWVAILPCGAIMMRLGWGGVWAHAALQTLGSLMVIAGANQGSLFAFAHKWYGRILITMAIVNGELGLHLAGNSLGKMITYAATGGVVMILYFVVIGYTVLKKKKDEEAGELELI
;
A
#
# COMPACT_ATOMS: atom_id res chain seq x y z
N MET A 1 37.93 46.60 -35.72
CA MET A 1 36.49 46.31 -35.85
C MET A 1 36.35 44.82 -36.12
N MET A 2 36.28 43.99 -35.07
CA MET A 2 36.12 42.54 -35.18
C MET A 2 34.71 42.19 -34.71
N LEU A 3 33.84 41.83 -35.65
CA LEU A 3 32.51 41.28 -35.36
C LEU A 3 32.68 39.85 -34.84
N ARG A 4 32.42 39.63 -33.54
CA ARG A 4 32.22 38.29 -33.00
C ARG A 4 30.83 37.80 -33.42
N ASN A 5 30.79 36.85 -34.35
CA ASN A 5 29.62 36.01 -34.59
C ASN A 5 29.32 35.23 -33.31
N GLN A 6 28.26 35.61 -32.59
CA GLN A 6 27.68 34.75 -31.58
C GLN A 6 26.80 33.71 -32.29
N LEU A 7 27.33 32.49 -32.41
CA LEU A 7 26.53 31.30 -32.67
C LEU A 7 25.61 31.10 -31.47
N CYS A 8 24.32 31.38 -31.63
CA CYS A 8 23.29 30.99 -30.69
C CYS A 8 23.17 29.46 -30.75
N ALA A 9 23.80 28.77 -29.81
CA ALA A 9 23.58 27.34 -29.62
C ALA A 9 22.18 27.16 -29.04
N THR A 10 21.21 26.79 -29.88
CA THR A 10 19.94 26.22 -29.41
C THR A 10 20.26 24.91 -28.70
N SER A 11 20.37 24.96 -27.38
CA SER A 11 20.40 23.77 -26.54
C SER A 11 19.04 23.09 -26.65
N THR A 12 18.94 22.06 -27.47
CA THR A 12 17.84 21.10 -27.37
C THR A 12 18.02 20.40 -26.03
N ILE A 13 17.35 20.89 -24.99
CA ILE A 13 17.23 20.17 -23.72
C ILE A 13 16.46 18.89 -24.06
N VAL A 14 17.18 17.78 -24.27
CA VAL A 14 16.57 16.46 -24.30
C VAL A 14 16.17 16.19 -22.85
N ALA A 15 14.88 16.31 -22.57
CA ALA A 15 14.38 16.19 -21.22
C ALA A 15 14.54 14.75 -20.73
N SER A 16 14.87 14.60 -19.46
CA SER A 16 15.14 13.30 -18.84
C SER A 16 13.83 12.71 -18.28
N PRO A 17 13.54 11.42 -18.52
CA PRO A 17 12.41 10.76 -17.89
C PRO A 17 12.47 10.86 -16.36
N SER A 18 11.33 11.07 -15.72
CA SER A 18 11.24 11.11 -14.26
C SER A 18 11.16 9.69 -13.70
N THR A 19 12.05 9.33 -12.76
CA THR A 19 12.12 7.98 -12.18
C THR A 19 11.77 8.00 -10.68
N PHE A 20 11.06 6.97 -10.22
CA PHE A 20 10.68 6.76 -8.84
C PHE A 20 10.76 5.27 -8.46
N SER A 21 11.24 4.99 -7.25
CA SER A 21 11.42 3.63 -6.73
C SER A 21 10.73 3.52 -5.37
N PRO A 22 9.56 2.84 -5.26
CA PRO A 22 8.85 2.72 -3.98
C PRO A 22 9.59 1.81 -2.98
N ILE A 23 10.29 0.80 -3.50
CA ILE A 23 11.06 -0.18 -2.76
C ILE A 23 12.26 -0.61 -3.60
N ALA A 24 13.25 -1.22 -2.94
CA ALA A 24 14.38 -1.86 -3.58
C ALA A 24 13.92 -2.85 -4.68
N GLY A 25 14.38 -2.63 -5.92
CA GLY A 25 14.13 -3.52 -7.05
C GLY A 25 12.76 -3.39 -7.72
N ILE A 26 12.03 -2.29 -7.49
CA ILE A 26 10.96 -1.83 -8.39
C ILE A 26 11.26 -0.38 -8.78
N ASN A 27 11.35 -0.10 -10.08
CA ASN A 27 11.51 1.25 -10.60
C ASN A 27 10.39 1.57 -11.59
N TYR A 28 9.85 2.77 -11.47
CA TYR A 28 8.91 3.36 -12.40
C TYR A 28 9.55 4.58 -13.03
N THR A 29 9.50 4.67 -14.35
CA THR A 29 10.02 5.80 -15.12
C THR A 29 8.93 6.30 -16.06
N LEU A 30 8.74 7.61 -16.11
CA LEU A 30 7.72 8.26 -16.92
C LEU A 30 8.35 9.26 -17.90
N GLY A 31 7.89 9.21 -19.14
CA GLY A 31 8.10 10.23 -20.16
C GLY A 31 6.77 10.65 -20.77
N LEU A 32 6.65 11.93 -21.11
CA LEU A 32 5.46 12.52 -21.71
C LEU A 32 5.83 13.13 -23.07
N SER A 33 4.94 12.98 -24.05
CA SER A 33 5.10 13.73 -25.30
C SER A 33 4.78 15.21 -25.10
N SER A 34 5.44 16.09 -25.86
CA SER A 34 5.20 17.54 -25.85
C SER A 34 3.72 17.95 -26.08
N ARG A 35 2.92 17.13 -26.78
CA ARG A 35 1.46 17.34 -26.96
C ARG A 35 0.63 17.04 -25.71
N SER A 36 1.10 16.14 -24.85
CA SER A 36 0.39 15.74 -23.64
C SER A 36 0.26 16.90 -22.64
N ARG A 37 1.13 17.93 -22.73
CA ARG A 37 1.19 19.07 -21.80
C ARG A 37 0.08 20.11 -21.96
N GLY A 38 -0.64 20.11 -23.09
CA GLY A 38 -1.69 21.09 -23.39
C GLY A 38 -3.08 20.63 -22.97
N ASP A 39 -3.73 19.82 -23.80
CA ASP A 39 -5.16 19.50 -23.68
C ASP A 39 -5.45 18.21 -22.88
N GLY A 40 -4.45 17.65 -22.18
CA GLY A 40 -4.58 16.36 -21.51
C GLY A 40 -4.81 15.19 -22.48
N VAL A 41 -4.53 15.39 -23.76
CA VAL A 41 -4.55 14.39 -24.83
C VAL A 41 -3.11 14.14 -25.24
N GLY A 42 -2.63 12.91 -25.08
CA GLY A 42 -1.31 12.57 -25.60
C GLY A 42 -0.73 11.27 -25.08
N ASP A 43 0.44 10.99 -25.62
CA ASP A 43 1.15 9.76 -25.35
C ASP A 43 1.96 9.86 -24.06
N VAL A 44 1.82 8.80 -23.26
CA VAL A 44 2.48 8.61 -21.99
C VAL A 44 3.36 7.38 -22.13
N PHE A 45 4.65 7.56 -21.98
CA PHE A 45 5.64 6.51 -22.04
C PHE A 45 5.97 6.08 -20.62
N ILE A 46 5.72 4.83 -20.29
CA ILE A 46 5.99 4.27 -18.97
C ILE A 46 6.99 3.14 -19.12
N SER A 47 8.04 3.16 -18.31
CA SER A 47 8.92 2.02 -18.11
C SER A 47 8.79 1.53 -16.67
N VAL A 48 8.55 0.24 -16.51
CA VAL A 48 8.49 -0.43 -15.21
C VAL A 48 9.52 -1.53 -15.21
N SER A 49 10.43 -1.52 -14.24
CA SER A 49 11.43 -2.58 -14.08
C SER A 49 11.36 -3.19 -12.70
N PHE A 50 11.37 -4.52 -12.61
CA PHE A 50 11.31 -5.25 -11.36
C PHE A 50 11.99 -6.62 -11.45
N ARG A 51 12.25 -7.24 -10.30
CA ARG A 51 12.83 -8.59 -10.24
C ARG A 51 11.80 -9.68 -10.57
N PRO A 52 12.19 -10.81 -11.18
CA PRO A 52 11.31 -11.94 -11.48
C PRO A 52 10.92 -12.79 -10.26
N ARG A 53 10.63 -12.14 -9.12
CA ARG A 53 10.04 -12.73 -7.89
C ARG A 53 8.60 -12.31 -7.64
N TYR A 54 8.12 -11.35 -8.43
CA TYR A 54 6.78 -10.81 -8.31
C TYR A 54 5.87 -11.53 -9.31
N GLU A 55 4.73 -12.04 -8.83
CA GLU A 55 3.65 -12.59 -9.65
C GLU A 55 3.16 -11.53 -10.64
N TRP A 56 2.99 -10.30 -10.14
CA TRP A 56 2.67 -9.11 -10.91
C TRP A 56 3.13 -7.83 -10.20
N VAL A 57 3.40 -6.78 -10.97
CA VAL A 57 3.67 -5.41 -10.50
C VAL A 57 2.75 -4.46 -11.27
N ALA A 58 2.20 -3.45 -10.60
CA ALA A 58 1.28 -2.50 -11.22
C ALA A 58 1.61 -1.05 -10.87
N ILE A 59 1.38 -0.18 -11.84
CA ILE A 59 1.40 1.28 -11.69
C ILE A 59 0.04 1.83 -12.09
N GLY A 60 -0.51 2.77 -11.33
CA GLY A 60 -1.77 3.42 -11.63
C GLY A 60 -1.64 4.93 -11.64
N ILE A 61 -2.34 5.56 -12.58
CA ILE A 61 -2.49 7.02 -12.67
C ILE A 61 -3.67 7.42 -11.78
N GLY A 62 -3.41 8.17 -10.72
CA GLY A 62 -4.39 8.62 -9.73
C GLY A 62 -3.86 8.53 -8.30
N SER A 63 -4.64 9.03 -7.32
CA SER A 63 -4.28 9.06 -5.89
C SER A 63 -4.75 7.84 -5.09
N GLN A 64 -5.57 6.97 -5.68
CA GLN A 64 -6.15 5.78 -5.07
C GLN A 64 -6.66 4.82 -6.14
N MET A 65 -7.01 3.58 -5.76
CA MET A 65 -7.55 2.59 -6.70
C MET A 65 -8.82 3.10 -7.40
N ARG A 66 -9.83 3.56 -6.63
CA ARG A 66 -11.07 4.06 -7.21
C ARG A 66 -10.83 5.28 -8.11
N GLY A 67 -11.19 5.14 -9.38
CA GLY A 67 -11.07 6.19 -10.40
C GLY A 67 -9.71 6.25 -11.10
N SER A 68 -8.75 5.39 -10.73
CA SER A 68 -7.44 5.33 -11.39
C SER A 68 -7.45 4.44 -12.63
N THR A 69 -6.59 4.78 -13.59
CA THR A 69 -6.20 3.88 -14.68
C THR A 69 -4.98 3.09 -14.21
N ILE A 70 -5.10 1.78 -14.07
CA ILE A 70 -4.09 0.88 -13.51
C ILE A 70 -3.51 0.00 -14.63
N PHE A 71 -2.21 -0.04 -14.75
CA PHE A 71 -1.49 -0.93 -15.66
C PHE A 71 -0.86 -2.05 -14.84
N VAL A 72 -1.29 -3.27 -15.07
CA VAL A 72 -0.76 -4.47 -14.40
C VAL A 72 0.22 -5.15 -15.35
N ILE A 73 1.43 -5.39 -14.88
CA ILE A 73 2.54 -5.96 -15.64
C ILE A 73 2.88 -7.34 -15.08
N TYR A 74 3.00 -8.31 -15.97
CA TYR A 74 3.49 -9.65 -15.68
C TYR A 74 4.18 -10.26 -16.90
N THR A 75 4.84 -11.39 -16.72
CA THR A 75 5.61 -12.05 -17.79
C THR A 75 4.70 -12.84 -18.72
N ASP A 76 5.01 -12.81 -20.02
CA ASP A 76 4.18 -13.44 -21.08
C ASP A 76 4.50 -14.93 -21.33
N GLY A 77 5.59 -15.42 -20.73
CA GLY A 77 6.09 -16.78 -20.93
C GLY A 77 6.99 -16.99 -22.13
N ARG A 78 7.26 -15.95 -22.92
CA ARG A 78 8.03 -15.98 -24.18
C ARG A 78 9.23 -15.04 -24.15
N GLY A 79 9.65 -14.60 -22.96
CA GLY A 79 10.76 -13.68 -22.77
C GLY A 79 10.38 -12.20 -22.87
N ASN A 80 9.09 -11.89 -22.87
CA ASN A 80 8.56 -10.53 -22.87
C ASN A 80 7.51 -10.34 -21.75
N VAL A 81 6.77 -9.26 -21.81
CA VAL A 81 5.79 -8.85 -20.81
C VAL A 81 4.41 -8.68 -21.40
N THR A 82 3.40 -8.91 -20.56
CA THR A 82 2.01 -8.55 -20.79
C THR A 82 1.70 -7.32 -19.94
N VAL A 83 1.06 -6.31 -20.54
CA VAL A 83 0.65 -5.09 -19.86
C VAL A 83 -0.86 -4.94 -19.99
N SER A 84 -1.59 -5.17 -18.90
CA SER A 84 -3.04 -5.11 -18.84
C SER A 84 -3.52 -3.75 -18.33
N PRO A 85 -4.14 -2.90 -19.16
CA PRO A 85 -4.84 -1.71 -18.70
C PRO A 85 -6.16 -2.07 -18.00
N ARG A 86 -6.38 -1.51 -16.82
CA ARG A 86 -7.54 -1.77 -15.97
C ARG A 86 -8.08 -0.50 -15.33
N ASP A 87 -9.38 -0.48 -15.07
CA ASP A 87 -10.03 0.59 -14.31
C ASP A 87 -10.24 0.16 -12.85
N GLY A 88 -9.77 1.00 -11.91
CA GLY A 88 -10.05 0.79 -10.50
C GLY A 88 -11.42 1.32 -10.12
N GLN A 89 -12.34 0.45 -9.69
CA GLN A 89 -13.70 0.84 -9.29
C GLN A 89 -13.90 0.94 -7.76
N GLY A 90 -12.85 0.67 -6.97
CA GLY A 90 -12.95 0.58 -5.52
C GLY A 90 -11.77 -0.20 -4.93
N HIS A 91 -11.98 -0.76 -3.75
CA HIS A 91 -11.03 -1.69 -3.10
C HIS A 91 -11.28 -3.15 -3.53
N HIS A 92 -11.59 -3.33 -4.82
CA HIS A 92 -11.86 -4.62 -5.44
C HIS A 92 -10.94 -4.79 -6.65
N GLN A 93 -10.89 -6.00 -7.21
CA GLN A 93 -10.08 -6.28 -8.38
C GLN A 93 -10.37 -5.28 -9.51
N PRO A 94 -9.35 -4.57 -10.03
CA PRO A 94 -9.50 -3.73 -11.20
C PRO A 94 -9.94 -4.55 -12.42
N LEU A 95 -10.85 -3.99 -13.22
CA LEU A 95 -11.42 -4.65 -14.39
C LEU A 95 -10.67 -4.21 -15.64
N PHE A 96 -10.41 -5.16 -16.54
CA PHE A 96 -9.77 -4.87 -17.82
C PHE A 96 -10.56 -3.83 -18.62
N ASN A 97 -9.86 -2.86 -19.20
CA ASN A 97 -10.44 -1.78 -19.98
C ASN A 97 -9.97 -1.88 -21.45
N SER A 98 -10.84 -2.44 -22.30
CA SER A 98 -10.58 -2.58 -23.75
C SER A 98 -10.57 -1.26 -24.52
N SER A 99 -11.09 -0.16 -23.94
CA SER A 99 -11.04 1.17 -24.55
C SER A 99 -9.71 1.88 -24.30
N SER A 100 -8.86 1.37 -23.41
CA SER A 100 -7.51 1.89 -23.19
C SER A 100 -6.54 1.35 -24.24
N THR A 101 -5.88 2.25 -24.97
CA THR A 101 -4.87 1.86 -25.96
C THR A 101 -3.49 1.82 -25.31
N VAL A 102 -2.98 0.62 -25.09
CA VAL A 102 -1.62 0.35 -24.60
C VAL A 102 -0.83 -0.38 -25.69
N THR A 103 0.42 0.03 -25.90
CA THR A 103 1.33 -0.64 -26.83
C THR A 103 2.65 -0.92 -26.13
N VAL A 104 3.01 -2.20 -26.00
CA VAL A 104 4.33 -2.61 -25.51
C VAL A 104 5.38 -2.20 -26.54
N LEU A 105 6.47 -1.58 -26.07
CA LEU A 105 7.53 -0.99 -26.88
C LEU A 105 8.81 -1.83 -26.80
N ASP A 106 9.67 -1.61 -27.79
CA ASP A 106 11.01 -2.19 -27.82
C ASP A 106 11.83 -1.87 -26.55
N GLY A 107 12.71 -2.80 -26.19
CA GLY A 107 13.45 -2.79 -24.92
C GLY A 107 12.68 -3.37 -23.73
N SER A 108 11.43 -3.81 -23.95
CA SER A 108 10.75 -4.69 -23.00
C SER A 108 11.34 -6.09 -23.04
N SER A 109 11.48 -6.73 -21.87
CA SER A 109 12.01 -8.08 -21.75
C SER A 109 11.64 -8.70 -20.41
N ALA A 110 11.60 -10.02 -20.36
CA ALA A 110 11.47 -10.79 -19.14
C ALA A 110 12.49 -11.91 -19.12
N ASN A 111 13.43 -11.86 -18.17
CA ASN A 111 14.44 -12.89 -17.98
C ASN A 111 14.63 -13.18 -16.48
N ALA A 112 15.55 -14.10 -16.16
CA ALA A 112 15.80 -14.56 -14.79
C ALA A 112 16.39 -13.50 -13.86
N GLN A 113 16.83 -12.35 -14.39
CA GLN A 113 17.45 -11.26 -13.65
C GLN A 113 16.52 -10.06 -13.53
N LEU A 114 15.81 -9.73 -14.61
CA LEU A 114 15.03 -8.51 -14.72
C LEU A 114 13.80 -8.72 -15.59
N VAL A 115 12.69 -8.17 -15.13
CA VAL A 115 11.49 -7.93 -15.95
C VAL A 115 11.42 -6.43 -16.18
N LYS A 116 11.40 -6.02 -17.44
CA LYS A 116 11.30 -4.62 -17.88
C LYS A 116 10.15 -4.49 -18.87
N ALA A 117 9.21 -3.62 -18.58
CA ALA A 117 8.09 -3.29 -19.44
C ALA A 117 8.17 -1.84 -19.85
N ASN A 118 8.48 -1.59 -21.11
CA ASN A 118 8.37 -0.28 -21.75
C ASN A 118 7.04 -0.28 -22.51
N PHE A 119 6.16 0.67 -22.24
CA PHE A 119 4.90 0.76 -22.97
C PHE A 119 4.46 2.20 -23.18
N ARG A 120 3.70 2.40 -24.25
CA ARG A 120 3.00 3.64 -24.56
C ARG A 120 1.55 3.48 -24.18
N TYR A 121 1.02 4.45 -23.43
CA TYR A 121 -0.40 4.62 -23.17
C TYR A 121 -0.89 5.88 -23.90
N ALA A 122 -1.86 5.71 -24.80
CA ALA A 122 -2.52 6.85 -25.43
C ALA A 122 -3.63 7.35 -24.49
N ALA A 123 -3.33 8.38 -23.70
CA ALA A 123 -4.23 8.87 -22.67
C ALA A 123 -5.40 9.65 -23.30
N PRO A 124 -6.67 9.27 -23.02
CA PRO A 124 -7.83 10.08 -23.37
C PRO A 124 -7.83 11.43 -22.64
N ALA A 125 -8.51 12.42 -23.23
CA ALA A 125 -8.66 13.75 -22.65
C ALA A 125 -9.12 13.69 -21.18
N GLY A 126 -8.47 14.47 -20.31
CA GLY A 126 -8.83 14.60 -18.89
C GLY A 126 -8.42 13.43 -17.99
N LYS A 127 -7.77 12.37 -18.50
CA LYS A 127 -7.24 11.28 -17.66
C LYS A 127 -5.93 11.63 -16.96
N ILE A 128 -5.20 12.61 -17.47
CA ILE A 128 -3.99 13.12 -16.84
C ILE A 128 -4.07 14.64 -16.86
N ASN A 129 -4.19 15.24 -15.67
CA ASN A 129 -4.04 16.68 -15.53
C ASN A 129 -2.54 16.99 -15.40
N LEU A 130 -1.95 17.56 -16.45
CA LEU A 130 -0.54 17.94 -16.50
C LEU A 130 -0.33 19.45 -16.27
N LEU A 131 -1.41 20.19 -15.98
CA LEU A 131 -1.36 21.65 -15.78
C LEU A 131 -0.49 22.04 -14.57
N ASP A 132 -0.53 21.23 -13.51
CA ASP A 132 0.22 21.50 -12.26
C ASP A 132 1.67 20.95 -12.28
N GLN A 133 2.13 20.43 -13.43
CA GLN A 133 3.44 19.77 -13.58
C GLN A 133 3.69 18.62 -12.59
N LYS A 134 2.66 18.16 -11.89
CA LYS A 134 2.69 17.09 -10.91
C LYS A 134 1.53 16.15 -11.16
N ALA A 135 1.80 14.86 -11.16
CA ALA A 135 0.77 13.84 -11.31
C ALA A 135 0.85 12.82 -10.17
N ALA A 136 -0.30 12.49 -9.60
CA ALA A 136 -0.41 11.47 -8.57
C ALA A 136 -0.42 10.08 -9.22
N PHE A 137 0.35 9.17 -8.62
CA PHE A 137 0.43 7.79 -9.01
C PHE A 137 0.29 6.88 -7.78
N ILE A 138 -0.14 5.66 -8.06
CA ILE A 138 -0.10 4.54 -7.14
C ILE A 138 0.76 3.43 -7.73
N GLY A 139 1.44 2.68 -6.87
CA GLY A 139 2.17 1.47 -7.25
C GLY A 139 1.75 0.31 -6.36
N SER A 140 1.72 -0.91 -6.88
CA SER A 140 1.42 -2.11 -6.09
C SER A 140 2.12 -3.34 -6.66
N TRP A 141 2.35 -4.35 -5.82
CA TRP A 141 3.05 -5.57 -6.22
C TRP A 141 2.62 -6.78 -5.39
N LYS A 142 2.71 -7.95 -6.02
CA LYS A 142 2.44 -9.26 -5.40
C LYS A 142 3.66 -10.13 -5.54
N GLU A 143 4.18 -10.66 -4.44
CA GLU A 143 5.22 -11.69 -4.46
C GLU A 143 4.59 -13.05 -4.72
N GLY A 144 5.22 -13.86 -5.56
CA GLY A 144 4.70 -15.17 -5.93
C GLY A 144 5.33 -15.76 -7.17
N VAL A 145 4.76 -16.87 -7.64
CA VAL A 145 5.14 -17.49 -8.91
C VAL A 145 4.75 -16.53 -10.04
N THR A 146 5.69 -16.19 -10.91
CA THR A 146 5.46 -15.30 -12.05
C THR A 146 4.41 -15.89 -12.98
N PHE A 147 3.47 -15.06 -13.48
CA PHE A 147 2.58 -15.50 -14.55
C PHE A 147 3.37 -15.80 -15.84
N SER A 148 2.77 -16.58 -16.74
CA SER A 148 3.38 -16.94 -18.02
C SER A 148 2.28 -16.91 -19.07
N THR A 149 1.72 -15.72 -19.31
CA THR A 149 0.49 -15.57 -20.10
C THR A 149 0.38 -14.21 -20.78
N MET A 150 -0.19 -14.23 -21.98
CA MET A 150 -0.57 -13.05 -22.76
C MET A 150 -2.01 -12.59 -22.47
N ASP A 151 -2.76 -13.34 -21.67
CA ASP A 151 -4.11 -12.95 -21.28
C ASP A 151 -4.06 -11.70 -20.40
N GLU A 152 -4.67 -10.60 -20.86
CA GLU A 152 -4.74 -9.34 -20.14
C GLU A 152 -5.80 -9.36 -19.02
N GLN A 153 -6.66 -10.38 -18.97
CA GLN A 153 -7.84 -10.42 -18.08
C GLN A 153 -7.66 -11.37 -16.88
N VAL A 154 -6.42 -11.78 -16.60
CA VAL A 154 -6.10 -12.67 -15.49
C VAL A 154 -6.66 -12.15 -14.16
N VAL A 155 -7.20 -13.07 -13.37
CA VAL A 155 -7.64 -12.80 -12.00
C VAL A 155 -6.42 -12.58 -11.11
N LEU A 156 -6.38 -11.44 -10.42
CA LEU A 156 -5.21 -11.05 -9.63
C LEU A 156 -5.43 -11.34 -8.16
N SER A 157 -4.43 -11.98 -7.55
CA SER A 157 -4.30 -12.05 -6.10
C SER A 157 -4.16 -10.65 -5.49
N TYR A 158 -4.60 -10.46 -4.24
CA TYR A 158 -4.45 -9.18 -3.54
C TYR A 158 -2.97 -8.83 -3.31
N HIS A 159 -2.57 -7.58 -3.57
CA HIS A 159 -1.16 -7.15 -3.46
C HIS A 159 -0.59 -7.29 -2.05
N ASP A 160 0.69 -7.67 -1.96
CA ASP A 160 1.40 -7.72 -0.68
C ASP A 160 1.94 -6.35 -0.26
N GLY A 161 2.18 -5.45 -1.23
CA GLY A 161 2.67 -4.10 -1.00
C GLY A 161 2.05 -3.07 -1.93
N GLN A 162 2.02 -1.82 -1.47
CA GLN A 162 1.53 -0.67 -2.22
C GLN A 162 2.31 0.60 -1.87
N SER A 163 2.22 1.59 -2.75
CA SER A 163 2.79 2.92 -2.57
C SER A 163 1.90 3.97 -3.23
N LYS A 164 1.95 5.19 -2.71
CA LYS A 164 1.39 6.39 -3.35
C LYS A 164 2.53 7.38 -3.52
N PHE A 165 2.62 8.00 -4.68
CA PHE A 165 3.69 8.95 -4.97
C PHE A 165 3.20 10.02 -5.94
N VAL A 166 3.89 11.15 -5.93
CA VAL A 166 3.66 12.25 -6.86
C VAL A 166 4.92 12.39 -7.69
N LEU A 167 4.77 12.33 -9.01
CA LEU A 167 5.88 12.51 -9.92
C LEU A 167 5.85 13.93 -10.48
N ASP A 168 7.00 14.61 -10.43
CA ASP A 168 7.20 15.85 -11.18
C ASP A 168 7.34 15.49 -12.66
N VAL A 169 6.40 16.00 -13.45
CA VAL A 169 6.26 15.75 -14.87
C VAL A 169 6.49 17.01 -15.70
N GLY A 170 6.84 18.13 -15.05
CA GLY A 170 7.14 19.41 -15.71
C GLY A 170 8.37 19.35 -16.62
N GLY A 171 9.31 18.46 -16.31
CA GLY A 171 10.55 18.22 -17.07
C GLY A 171 10.59 16.89 -17.84
N ALA A 172 9.54 16.07 -17.83
CA ALA A 172 9.54 14.73 -18.44
C ALA A 172 9.20 14.74 -19.94
N ASP A 173 9.60 15.78 -20.68
CA ASP A 173 9.28 15.92 -22.11
C ASP A 173 10.23 15.08 -22.98
N VAL A 174 9.74 13.96 -23.50
CA VAL A 174 10.54 13.09 -24.38
C VAL A 174 10.49 13.50 -25.85
N GLY A 175 9.90 14.65 -26.17
CA GLY A 175 9.83 15.22 -27.51
C GLY A 175 8.78 14.54 -28.38
N ASN A 176 9.17 14.17 -29.62
CA ASN A 176 8.28 13.45 -30.54
C ASN A 176 7.95 12.06 -29.99
N SER A 177 6.79 11.50 -30.37
CA SER A 177 6.23 10.19 -29.95
C SER A 177 7.09 8.94 -30.27
N SER A 178 8.40 9.06 -30.42
CA SER A 178 9.32 7.94 -30.54
C SER A 178 9.63 7.34 -29.17
N ASN A 179 9.84 6.02 -29.10
CA ASN A 179 10.15 5.31 -27.86
C ASN A 179 11.38 5.93 -27.15
N PRO A 180 11.21 6.55 -25.96
CA PRO A 180 12.30 7.24 -25.26
C PRO A 180 13.27 6.26 -24.58
N PHE A 181 12.89 5.00 -24.43
CA PHE A 181 13.63 4.01 -23.64
C PHE A 181 14.73 3.28 -24.43
N VAL A 182 14.86 3.55 -25.73
CA VAL A 182 15.85 2.92 -26.62
C VAL A 182 16.94 3.87 -27.13
N ARG A 183 16.81 5.19 -26.89
CA ARG A 183 17.85 6.18 -27.23
C ARG A 183 18.70 6.54 -26.00
N GLY A 184 19.81 5.82 -25.82
CA GLY A 184 21.09 6.29 -25.27
C GLY A 184 21.17 7.13 -23.97
N THR A 185 20.09 7.32 -23.21
CA THR A 185 20.09 8.13 -21.96
C THR A 185 19.05 7.65 -20.93
N ALA A 186 18.53 6.43 -21.06
CA ALA A 186 17.97 5.79 -19.88
C ALA A 186 19.17 5.27 -19.09
N LEU A 187 19.51 5.94 -17.98
CA LEU A 187 20.39 5.37 -16.96
C LEU A 187 19.89 3.96 -16.71
N GLU A 188 20.63 2.98 -17.22
CA GLU A 188 20.42 1.59 -16.92
C GLU A 188 20.67 1.49 -15.43
N SER A 189 19.60 1.45 -14.63
CA SER A 189 19.69 1.19 -13.21
C SER A 189 20.13 -0.25 -13.05
N THR A 190 21.44 -0.48 -13.23
CA THR A 190 22.13 -1.64 -12.71
C THR A 190 21.87 -1.63 -11.22
N LEU A 191 20.93 -2.47 -10.76
CA LEU A 191 20.61 -2.61 -9.35
C LEU A 191 21.91 -3.03 -8.64
N THR A 192 22.55 -2.09 -7.95
CA THR A 192 23.73 -2.39 -7.14
C THR A 192 23.28 -2.99 -5.81
N ASP A 193 24.14 -3.82 -5.21
CA ASP A 193 23.79 -4.50 -3.97
C ASP A 193 23.47 -3.52 -2.80
N ALA A 194 23.88 -2.26 -2.91
CA ALA A 194 23.61 -1.23 -1.91
C ALA A 194 22.16 -0.70 -1.93
N ASP A 195 21.47 -0.78 -3.08
CA ASP A 195 20.03 -0.51 -3.19
C ASP A 195 19.20 -1.68 -2.62
N MET A 196 19.85 -2.79 -2.22
CA MET A 196 19.23 -4.05 -1.72
C MET A 196 18.90 -4.05 -0.23
N LEU A 197 19.03 -2.92 0.50
CA LEU A 197 18.53 -2.94 1.87
C LEU A 197 17.00 -2.92 1.83
N ASP A 198 16.43 -4.12 1.92
CA ASP A 198 15.02 -4.39 2.07
C ASP A 198 14.47 -3.58 3.24
N LYS A 199 13.91 -2.41 2.95
CA LYS A 199 13.12 -1.62 3.89
C LYS A 199 11.68 -2.11 3.95
N THR A 200 11.37 -3.35 3.55
CA THR A 200 10.12 -3.95 4.00
C THR A 200 10.32 -4.40 5.44
N SER A 201 9.78 -3.64 6.39
CA SER A 201 9.69 -4.17 7.75
C SER A 201 8.73 -5.37 7.71
N PRO A 202 9.15 -6.59 8.10
CA PRO A 202 8.29 -7.77 8.21
C PRO A 202 7.21 -7.64 9.32
N PHE A 203 6.98 -6.41 9.78
CA PHE A 203 6.17 -6.04 10.92
C PHE A 203 4.73 -6.55 10.80
N TYR A 204 4.15 -6.53 9.58
CA TYR A 204 2.76 -6.95 9.39
C TYR A 204 2.56 -8.48 9.42
N LYS A 205 3.54 -9.27 8.93
CA LYS A 205 3.54 -10.75 9.03
C LYS A 205 3.81 -11.21 10.47
N ALA A 206 4.72 -10.52 11.16
CA ALA A 206 4.97 -10.74 12.59
C ALA A 206 3.74 -10.37 13.44
N HIS A 207 3.07 -9.27 13.12
CA HIS A 207 1.89 -8.79 13.83
C HIS A 207 0.75 -9.80 13.84
N GLY A 208 0.31 -10.28 12.67
CA GLY A 208 -0.78 -11.27 12.59
C GLY A 208 -0.46 -12.58 13.30
N SER A 209 0.81 -13.01 13.25
CA SER A 209 1.29 -14.20 13.95
C SER A 209 1.31 -14.01 15.48
N LEU A 210 1.75 -12.84 15.96
CA LEU A 210 1.70 -12.49 17.39
C LEU A 210 0.27 -12.38 17.91
N MET A 211 -0.67 -11.84 17.12
CA MET A 211 -2.10 -11.83 17.47
C MET A 211 -2.65 -13.25 17.60
N GLY A 212 -2.32 -14.14 16.65
CA GLY A 212 -2.76 -15.54 16.68
C GLY A 212 -2.23 -16.31 17.90
N ILE A 213 -0.94 -16.17 18.21
CA ILE A 213 -0.32 -16.82 19.37
C ILE A 213 -0.93 -16.30 20.68
N ALA A 214 -1.15 -14.99 20.79
CA ALA A 214 -1.76 -14.41 21.98
C ALA A 214 -3.18 -14.97 22.23
N TRP A 215 -4.03 -15.02 21.20
CA TRP A 215 -5.43 -15.43 21.33
C TRP A 215 -5.67 -16.93 21.43
N VAL A 216 -4.89 -17.74 20.71
CA VAL A 216 -5.11 -19.19 20.65
C VAL A 216 -4.31 -19.95 21.70
N ALA A 217 -3.11 -19.47 22.04
CA ALA A 217 -2.24 -20.17 22.99
C ALA A 217 -2.23 -19.51 24.36
N ILE A 218 -1.89 -18.22 24.43
CA ILE A 218 -1.58 -17.58 25.72
C ILE A 218 -2.85 -17.36 26.56
N LEU A 219 -3.88 -16.74 25.98
CA LEU A 219 -5.11 -16.42 26.72
C LEU A 219 -5.88 -17.67 27.22
N PRO A 220 -6.08 -18.74 26.42
CA PRO A 220 -6.74 -19.95 26.89
C PRO A 220 -5.89 -20.71 27.92
N CYS A 221 -4.57 -20.71 27.76
CA CYS A 221 -3.66 -21.39 28.69
C CYS A 221 -3.72 -20.77 30.09
N GLY A 222 -3.84 -19.43 30.20
CA GLY A 222 -4.06 -18.76 31.48
C GLY A 222 -5.35 -19.22 32.19
N ALA A 223 -6.42 -19.52 31.45
CA ALA A 223 -7.68 -20.03 32.02
C ALA A 223 -7.59 -21.51 32.40
N ILE A 224 -6.90 -22.33 31.59
CA ILE A 224 -6.66 -23.75 31.85
C ILE A 224 -5.79 -23.94 33.09
N MET A 225 -4.75 -23.11 33.26
CA MET A 225 -3.84 -23.16 34.39
C MET A 225 -4.55 -22.93 35.73
N MET A 226 -5.54 -22.03 35.78
CA MET A 226 -6.41 -21.87 36.95
C MET A 226 -7.24 -23.12 37.23
N ARG A 227 -7.68 -23.84 36.20
CA ARG A 227 -8.45 -25.09 36.33
C ARG A 227 -7.61 -26.25 36.85
N LEU A 228 -6.30 -26.24 36.55
CA LEU A 228 -5.32 -27.24 37.00
C LEU A 228 -4.70 -26.90 38.37
N GLY A 229 -5.06 -25.76 38.97
CA GLY A 229 -4.60 -25.36 40.31
C GLY A 229 -3.16 -24.84 40.34
N TRP A 230 -2.55 -24.55 39.20
CA TRP A 230 -1.19 -24.03 39.11
C TRP A 230 -1.20 -22.50 39.08
N GLY A 231 -0.42 -21.84 39.93
CA GLY A 231 -0.18 -20.38 39.89
C GLY A 231 -1.35 -19.44 40.27
N GLY A 232 -2.58 -19.93 40.41
CA GLY A 232 -3.74 -19.17 40.91
C GLY A 232 -4.10 -17.92 40.10
N VAL A 233 -4.86 -17.02 40.71
CA VAL A 233 -5.40 -15.80 40.05
C VAL A 233 -4.33 -14.82 39.56
N TRP A 234 -3.16 -14.79 40.20
CA TRP A 234 -2.07 -13.89 39.84
C TRP A 234 -1.31 -14.34 38.59
N ALA A 235 -1.12 -15.65 38.40
CA ALA A 235 -0.53 -16.18 37.18
C ALA A 235 -1.47 -16.00 35.97
N HIS A 236 -2.79 -16.10 36.18
CA HIS A 236 -3.79 -15.74 35.19
C HIS A 236 -3.74 -14.25 34.83
N ALA A 237 -3.71 -13.37 35.83
CA ALA A 237 -3.61 -11.93 35.62
C ALA A 237 -2.34 -11.52 34.85
N ALA A 238 -1.20 -12.17 35.12
CA ALA A 238 0.07 -11.93 34.44
C ALA A 238 0.05 -12.37 32.97
N LEU A 239 -0.47 -13.57 32.66
CA LEU A 239 -0.63 -14.00 31.26
C LEU A 239 -1.63 -13.12 30.49
N GLN A 240 -2.70 -12.69 31.16
CA GLN A 240 -3.73 -11.83 30.58
C GLN A 240 -3.18 -10.43 30.24
N THR A 241 -2.34 -9.86 31.11
CA THR A 241 -1.67 -8.58 30.85
C THR A 241 -0.63 -8.69 29.75
N LEU A 242 0.17 -9.75 29.71
CA LEU A 242 1.13 -10.00 28.63
C LEU A 242 0.44 -10.13 27.27
N GLY A 243 -0.63 -10.93 27.18
CA GLY A 243 -1.41 -11.08 25.95
C GLY A 243 -2.02 -9.75 25.49
N SER A 244 -2.51 -8.94 26.42
CA SER A 244 -3.09 -7.63 26.12
C SER A 244 -2.06 -6.62 25.61
N LEU A 245 -0.85 -6.61 26.16
CA LEU A 245 0.25 -5.78 25.68
C LEU A 245 0.69 -6.17 24.26
N MET A 246 0.73 -7.47 23.95
CA MET A 246 1.01 -7.94 22.60
C MET A 246 -0.05 -7.46 21.60
N VAL A 247 -1.33 -7.45 21.99
CA VAL A 247 -2.44 -6.94 21.16
C VAL A 247 -2.32 -5.44 20.90
N ILE A 248 -1.99 -4.64 21.93
CA ILE A 248 -1.81 -3.19 21.81
C ILE A 248 -0.62 -2.84 20.91
N ALA A 249 0.51 -3.53 21.08
CA ALA A 249 1.71 -3.36 20.25
C ALA A 249 1.46 -3.65 18.76
N GLY A 250 0.37 -4.35 18.45
CA GLY A 250 -0.01 -4.70 17.10
C GLY A 250 -0.94 -3.72 16.37
N ALA A 251 -1.54 -2.74 17.04
CA ALA A 251 -2.60 -1.96 16.42
C ALA A 251 -2.08 -0.98 15.33
N ASN A 252 -2.02 -1.42 14.06
CA ASN A 252 -2.03 -0.50 12.93
C ASN A 252 -2.55 -1.12 11.61
N GLN A 253 -3.38 -0.33 10.90
CA GLN A 253 -3.88 -0.45 9.50
C GLN A 253 -5.35 -0.86 9.28
N GLY A 254 -6.01 -0.10 8.38
CA GLY A 254 -7.46 -0.09 8.12
C GLY A 254 -7.94 -1.07 7.05
N SER A 255 -7.89 -2.37 7.33
CA SER A 255 -8.57 -3.40 6.53
C SER A 255 -9.97 -3.74 7.07
N LEU A 256 -10.78 -4.44 6.29
CA LEU A 256 -12.10 -4.99 6.73
C LEU A 256 -11.95 -5.90 7.96
N PHE A 257 -10.80 -6.60 8.04
CA PHE A 257 -10.39 -7.35 9.21
C PHE A 257 -10.15 -6.44 10.42
N ALA A 258 -9.54 -5.26 10.25
CA ALA A 258 -9.37 -4.30 11.33
C ALA A 258 -10.71 -3.71 11.80
N PHE A 259 -11.68 -3.51 10.91
CA PHE A 259 -13.05 -3.15 11.31
C PHE A 259 -13.71 -4.27 12.13
N ALA A 260 -13.69 -5.50 11.61
CA ALA A 260 -14.23 -6.67 12.30
C ALA A 260 -13.55 -6.89 13.66
N HIS A 261 -12.21 -6.80 13.73
CA HIS A 261 -11.43 -6.99 14.95
C HIS A 261 -11.70 -5.88 15.99
N LYS A 262 -11.87 -4.61 15.57
CA LYS A 262 -12.28 -3.52 16.47
C LYS A 262 -13.64 -3.78 17.11
N TRP A 263 -14.63 -4.23 16.34
CA TRP A 263 -15.96 -4.54 16.85
C TRP A 263 -15.96 -5.83 17.68
N TYR A 264 -15.22 -6.85 17.24
CA TYR A 264 -15.04 -8.11 17.95
C TYR A 264 -14.39 -7.90 19.32
N GLY A 265 -13.34 -7.08 19.41
CA GLY A 265 -12.71 -6.72 20.68
C GLY A 265 -13.68 -6.01 21.63
N ARG A 266 -14.54 -5.11 21.14
CA ARG A 266 -15.56 -4.42 21.95
C ARG A 266 -16.61 -5.38 22.52
N ILE A 267 -17.06 -6.34 21.70
CA ILE A 267 -18.00 -7.38 22.12
C ILE A 267 -17.37 -8.26 23.20
N LEU A 268 -16.11 -8.68 23.00
CA LEU A 268 -15.42 -9.55 23.95
C LEU A 268 -15.08 -8.87 25.28
N ILE A 269 -14.72 -7.59 25.30
CA ILE A 269 -14.51 -6.83 26.55
C ILE A 269 -15.83 -6.78 27.35
N THR A 270 -16.94 -6.51 26.67
CA THR A 270 -18.25 -6.45 27.31
C THR A 270 -18.66 -7.82 27.86
N MET A 271 -18.48 -8.89 27.08
CA MET A 271 -18.71 -10.26 27.54
C MET A 271 -17.80 -10.66 28.71
N ALA A 272 -16.53 -10.24 28.71
CA ALA A 272 -15.58 -10.57 29.77
C ALA A 272 -15.99 -9.95 31.12
N ILE A 273 -16.48 -8.69 31.12
CA ILE A 273 -16.97 -8.02 32.34
C ILE A 273 -18.19 -8.74 32.89
N VAL A 274 -19.19 -9.02 32.04
CA VAL A 274 -20.41 -9.73 32.43
C VAL A 274 -20.09 -11.14 32.94
N ASN A 275 -19.19 -11.85 32.26
CA ASN A 275 -18.80 -13.20 32.64
C ASN A 275 -17.99 -13.23 33.95
N GLY A 276 -17.18 -12.22 34.21
CA GLY A 276 -16.46 -12.07 35.48
C GLY A 276 -17.40 -11.85 36.66
N GLU A 277 -18.41 -11.00 36.49
CA GLU A 277 -19.43 -10.76 37.52
C GLU A 277 -20.30 -12.01 37.76
N LEU A 278 -20.79 -12.64 36.68
CA LEU A 278 -21.55 -13.88 36.75
C LEU A 278 -20.75 -15.02 37.39
N GLY A 279 -19.45 -15.12 37.10
CA GLY A 279 -18.55 -16.09 37.72
C GLY A 279 -18.36 -15.86 39.21
N LEU A 280 -18.28 -14.61 39.66
CA LEU A 280 -18.21 -14.27 41.09
C LEU A 280 -19.52 -14.55 41.82
N HIS A 281 -20.67 -14.34 41.17
CA HIS A 281 -21.99 -14.71 41.70
C HIS A 281 -22.12 -16.22 41.89
N LEU A 282 -21.76 -17.01 40.87
CA LEU A 282 -21.86 -18.47 40.90
C LEU A 282 -20.84 -19.12 41.85
N ALA A 283 -19.73 -18.45 42.15
CA ALA A 283 -18.74 -18.90 43.13
C ALA A 283 -19.13 -18.65 44.60
N GLY A 284 -20.32 -18.09 44.87
CA GLY A 284 -20.81 -17.84 46.23
C GLY A 284 -19.97 -16.82 47.01
N ASN A 285 -19.33 -15.88 46.30
CA ASN A 285 -18.39 -14.93 46.90
C ASN A 285 -19.11 -13.82 47.69
N SER A 286 -18.41 -13.14 48.59
CA SER A 286 -19.05 -12.11 49.43
C SER A 286 -19.49 -10.90 48.59
N LEU A 287 -20.64 -10.32 48.98
CA LEU A 287 -21.24 -9.16 48.31
C LEU A 287 -20.23 -8.01 48.12
N GLY A 288 -19.35 -7.79 49.10
CA GLY A 288 -18.29 -6.78 49.01
C GLY A 288 -17.30 -7.01 47.86
N LYS A 289 -16.89 -8.26 47.59
CA LYS A 289 -15.94 -8.57 46.50
C LYS A 289 -16.58 -8.42 45.12
N MET A 290 -17.85 -8.75 45.01
CA MET A 290 -18.68 -8.57 43.82
C MET A 290 -18.84 -7.08 43.47
N ILE A 291 -19.16 -6.25 44.48
CA ILE A 291 -19.25 -4.79 44.33
C ILE A 291 -17.90 -4.18 43.94
N THR A 292 -16.80 -4.59 44.57
CA THR A 292 -15.46 -4.08 44.22
C THR A 292 -15.07 -4.42 42.77
N TYR A 293 -15.42 -5.61 42.29
CA TYR A 293 -15.18 -6.02 40.90
C TYR A 293 -16.02 -5.18 39.92
N ALA A 294 -17.32 -5.04 40.18
CA ALA A 294 -18.23 -4.24 39.36
C ALA A 294 -17.81 -2.76 39.31
N ALA A 295 -17.41 -2.19 40.44
CA ALA A 295 -16.91 -0.81 40.52
C ALA A 295 -15.62 -0.63 39.69
N THR A 296 -14.67 -1.57 39.78
CA THR A 296 -13.44 -1.53 38.98
C THR A 296 -13.73 -1.65 37.49
N GLY A 297 -14.61 -2.58 37.09
CA GLY A 297 -15.04 -2.75 35.70
C GLY A 297 -15.73 -1.50 35.13
N GLY A 298 -16.59 -0.87 35.92
CA GLY A 298 -17.26 0.38 35.56
C GLY A 298 -16.30 1.54 35.32
N VAL A 299 -15.31 1.72 36.21
CA VAL A 299 -14.27 2.77 36.05
C VAL A 299 -13.46 2.55 34.76
N VAL A 300 -13.06 1.32 34.48
CA VAL A 300 -12.32 0.98 33.25
C VAL A 300 -13.15 1.26 32.00
N MET A 301 -14.45 0.96 32.01
CA MET A 301 -15.36 1.27 30.90
C MET A 301 -15.56 2.77 30.69
N ILE A 302 -15.67 3.55 31.76
CA ILE A 302 -15.77 5.02 31.67
C ILE A 302 -14.49 5.59 31.06
N LEU A 303 -13.31 5.17 31.55
CA LEU A 303 -12.02 5.59 30.98
C LEU A 303 -11.89 5.22 29.51
N TYR A 304 -12.33 4.03 29.13
CA TYR A 304 -12.35 3.58 27.74
C TYR A 304 -13.20 4.51 26.84
N PHE A 305 -14.40 4.88 27.25
CA PHE A 305 -15.24 5.81 26.49
C PHE A 305 -14.67 7.23 26.44
N VAL A 306 -14.04 7.72 27.51
CA VAL A 306 -13.37 9.02 27.52
C VAL A 306 -12.21 9.06 26.52
N VAL A 307 -11.39 8.00 26.46
CA VAL A 307 -10.28 7.90 25.50
C VAL A 307 -10.80 7.83 24.05
N ILE A 308 -11.88 7.10 23.80
CA ILE A 308 -12.53 7.08 22.48
C ILE A 308 -13.05 8.47 22.12
N GLY A 309 -13.78 9.13 23.01
CA GLY A 309 -14.29 10.47 22.77
C GLY A 309 -13.17 11.46 22.44
N TYR A 310 -12.10 11.45 23.25
CA TYR A 310 -10.92 12.28 23.03
C TYR A 310 -10.26 12.03 21.67
N THR A 311 -10.06 10.77 21.29
CA THR A 311 -9.39 10.41 20.02
C THR A 311 -10.24 10.79 18.80
N VAL A 312 -11.57 10.65 18.88
CA VAL A 312 -12.49 11.09 17.82
C VAL A 312 -12.48 12.61 17.68
N LEU A 313 -12.56 13.35 18.79
CA LEU A 313 -12.53 14.81 18.79
C LEU A 313 -11.21 15.37 18.27
N LYS A 314 -10.08 14.75 18.66
CA LYS A 314 -8.75 15.11 18.14
C LYS A 314 -8.67 14.90 16.63
N LYS A 315 -9.12 13.75 16.12
CA LYS A 315 -9.12 13.46 14.68
C LYS A 315 -9.94 14.50 13.89
N LYS A 316 -11.12 14.88 14.41
CA LYS A 316 -11.96 15.90 13.78
C LYS A 316 -11.28 17.28 13.76
N LYS A 317 -10.61 17.66 14.85
CA LYS A 317 -9.85 18.92 14.92
C LYS A 317 -8.67 18.93 13.95
N ASP A 318 -7.97 17.82 13.81
CA ASP A 318 -6.84 17.69 12.88
C ASP A 318 -7.32 17.75 11.41
N GLU A 319 -8.50 17.21 11.10
CA GLU A 319 -9.17 17.32 9.79
C GLU A 319 -9.59 18.77 9.47
N GLU A 320 -10.24 19.46 10.43
CA GLU A 320 -10.66 20.87 10.28
C GLU A 320 -9.45 21.82 10.14
N ALA A 321 -8.34 21.56 10.86
CA ALA A 321 -7.13 22.35 10.74
C ALA A 321 -6.44 22.17 9.37
N GLY A 322 -6.46 20.95 8.81
CA GLY A 322 -5.92 20.67 7.48
C GLY A 322 -6.73 21.30 6.34
N GLU A 323 -8.06 21.41 6.48
CA GLU A 323 -8.89 22.13 5.51
C GLU A 323 -8.64 23.64 5.53
N LEU A 324 -8.36 24.22 6.70
CA LEU A 324 -8.06 25.66 6.84
C LEU A 324 -6.67 26.06 6.30
N GLU A 325 -5.71 25.13 6.23
CA GLU A 325 -4.41 25.38 5.57
C GLU A 325 -4.48 25.25 4.04
N LEU A 326 -5.61 24.77 3.50
CA LEU A 326 -5.84 24.57 2.06
C LEU A 326 -6.72 25.66 1.41
N ILE A 327 -7.15 26.67 2.18
CA ILE A 327 -7.90 27.87 1.72
C ILE A 327 -6.99 29.09 1.82
#